data_AF-A0A7Z1DRM6-F1
#
_entry.id   AF-A0A7Z1DRM6-F1
#
_cell.length_a   1.000
_cell.length_b   1.000
_cell.length_c   1.000
_cell.angle_alpha   90.00
_cell.angle_beta   90.00
_cell.angle_gamma   90.00
#
_symmetry.space_group_name_H-M   'P 1'
#
loop_
_entity.id
_entity.type
_entity.pdbx_description
1 polymer ?
#
loop_
_entity_poly.entity_id
_entity_poly.type
_entity_poly.pdbx_seq_one_letter_code
_entity_poly.pdbx_strand_id
1 'polypeptide(L)' 'MAAERKLILLQAASELDDLKSPPGNRLEALNGGREGQHSIRINRQWRMCFRWPGQALA' A
#
# COMPACT_ATOMS: atom_id res chain seq x y z
N MET A 1 -8.59 14.10 4.37
CA MET A 1 -7.54 13.77 5.37
C MET A 1 -7.14 12.29 5.42
N ALA A 2 -8.06 11.31 5.41
CA ALA A 2 -7.65 9.89 5.56
C ALA A 2 -6.69 9.41 4.45
N ALA A 3 -6.94 9.77 3.19
CA ALA A 3 -6.09 9.41 2.06
C ALA A 3 -4.70 10.10 2.10
N GLU A 4 -4.67 11.39 2.43
CA GLU A 4 -3.44 12.17 2.58
C GLU A 4 -2.50 11.58 3.64
N ARG A 5 -3.03 11.17 4.79
CA ARG A 5 -2.25 10.46 5.81
C ARG A 5 -1.64 9.15 5.29
N LYS A 6 -2.34 8.44 4.38
CA LYS A 6 -1.77 7.25 3.73
C LYS A 6 -0.64 7.60 2.78
N LEU A 7 -0.74 8.73 2.06
CA LEU A 7 0.36 9.20 1.21
C LEU A 7 1.59 9.57 2.03
N ILE A 8 1.41 10.25 3.17
CA ILE A 8 2.53 10.58 4.07
C ILE A 8 3.21 9.31 4.58
N LEU A 9 2.42 8.31 5.02
CA LEU A 9 2.97 7.02 5.44
C LEU A 9 3.70 6.30 4.30
N LEU A 10 3.13 6.31 3.09
CA LEU A 10 3.73 5.72 1.90
C LEU A 10 5.06 6.40 1.55
N GLN A 11 5.14 7.72 1.68
CA GLN A 11 6.35 8.49 1.43
C GLN A 11 7.43 8.28 2.50
N ALA A 12 7.02 8.05 3.75
CA ALA A 12 7.95 7.87 4.88
C ALA A 12 8.46 6.42 5.03
N ALA A 13 7.77 5.43 4.46
CA ALA A 13 8.15 4.03 4.54
C ALA A 13 9.50 3.77 3.85
N SER A 14 10.40 3.11 4.57
CA SER A 14 11.70 2.68 4.05
C SER A 14 11.63 1.27 3.48
N GLU A 15 10.75 0.44 4.03
CA GLU A 15 10.44 -0.89 3.53
C GLU A 15 8.93 -1.12 3.42
N LEU A 16 8.52 -2.09 2.61
CA LEU A 16 7.12 -2.40 2.38
C LEU A 16 6.40 -2.80 3.69
N ASP A 17 7.11 -3.46 4.59
CA ASP A 17 6.59 -3.94 5.87
C ASP A 17 6.23 -2.82 6.85
N ASP A 18 6.83 -1.63 6.72
CA ASP A 18 6.46 -0.43 7.49
C ASP A 18 4.97 -0.10 7.32
N LEU A 19 4.43 -0.35 6.12
CA LEU A 19 3.05 -0.07 5.78
C LEU A 19 2.05 -1.04 6.42
N LYS A 20 2.50 -2.08 7.12
CA LYS A 20 1.63 -2.88 8.00
C LYS A 20 1.21 -2.08 9.24
N SER A 21 1.97 -1.05 9.62
CA SER A 21 1.65 -0.14 10.71
C SER A 21 1.07 1.19 10.18
N PRO A 22 -0.02 1.71 10.76
CA PRO A 22 -0.85 1.10 11.80
C PRO A 22 -1.69 -0.08 11.27
N PRO A 23 -2.18 -0.99 12.14
CA PRO A 23 -2.92 -2.20 11.73
C PRO A 23 -4.13 -1.96 10.80
N GLY A 24 -4.69 -0.74 10.83
CA GLY A 24 -5.77 -0.31 9.93
C GLY A 24 -5.36 -0.17 8.46
N ASN A 25 -4.06 -0.16 8.13
CA ASN A 25 -3.57 -0.11 6.75
C ASN A 25 -3.96 -1.37 5.97
N ARG A 26 -3.96 -2.54 6.63
CA ARG A 26 -4.29 -3.84 6.00
C ARG A 26 -3.58 -3.99 4.65
N LEU A 27 -2.25 -3.86 4.69
CA LEU A 27 -1.40 -4.04 3.52
C LEU A 27 -1.69 -5.40 2.87
N GLU A 28 -1.92 -5.39 1.57
CA GLU A 28 -2.33 -6.57 0.81
C GLU A 28 -1.62 -6.56 -0.55
N ALA A 29 -0.91 -7.65 -0.88
CA ALA A 29 -0.38 -7.88 -2.22
C ALA A 29 -1.53 -8.25 -3.16
N LEU A 30 -1.57 -7.61 -4.33
CA LEU A 30 -2.61 -7.83 -5.32
C LEU A 30 -2.21 -8.94 -6.29
N ASN A 31 -3.21 -9.66 -6.80
CA ASN A 31 -3.03 -10.82 -7.68
C ASN A 31 -3.74 -10.64 -9.04
N GLY A 32 -3.55 -11.61 -9.94
CA GLY A 32 -4.13 -11.60 -11.29
C GLY A 32 -3.50 -10.52 -12.17
N GLY A 33 -4.31 -9.78 -12.94
CA GLY A 33 -3.82 -8.69 -13.81
C GLY A 33 -3.17 -7.50 -13.08
N ARG A 34 -3.01 -7.60 -11.76
CA ARG A 34 -2.42 -6.58 -10.89
C ARG A 34 -1.28 -7.10 -10.04
N GLU A 35 -0.70 -8.25 -10.40
CA GLU A 35 0.54 -8.74 -9.79
C GLU A 35 1.63 -7.67 -9.76
N GLY A 36 2.48 -7.73 -8.73
CA GLY A 36 3.49 -6.71 -8.45
C GLY A 36 2.95 -5.38 -7.89
N GLN A 37 1.63 -5.28 -7.64
CA GLN A 37 1.04 -4.15 -6.91
C GLN A 37 0.65 -4.55 -5.50
N HIS A 38 0.56 -3.52 -4.65
CA HIS A 38 0.06 -3.60 -3.28
C HIS A 38 -1.14 -2.68 -3.11
N SER A 39 -1.91 -2.92 -2.06
CA SER A 39 -2.93 -1.99 -1.61
C SER A 39 -2.90 -1.75 -0.11
N ILE A 40 -3.22 -0.52 0.30
CA ILE A 40 -3.54 -0.14 1.68
C ILE A 40 -4.94 0.45 1.76
N ARG A 41 -5.65 0.11 2.84
CA ARG A 41 -7.03 0.55 3.07
C ARG A 41 -7.08 2.00 3.55
N ILE A 42 -7.87 2.83 2.88
CA ILE A 42 -8.18 4.19 3.33
C ILE A 42 -9.40 4.17 4.27
N ASN A 43 -10.46 3.47 3.87
CA ASN A 43 -11.69 3.29 4.65
C ASN A 43 -12.47 2.04 4.16
N ARG A 44 -13.77 1.91 4.50
CA ARG A 44 -14.58 0.74 4.08
C ARG A 44 -14.76 0.62 2.56
N GLN A 45 -14.74 1.73 1.82
CA GLN A 45 -15.02 1.77 0.39
C GLN A 45 -13.74 1.87 -0.45
N TRP A 46 -12.71 2.54 0.06
CA TRP A 46 -11.56 2.97 -0.73
C TRP A 46 -10.25 2.30 -0.31
N ARG A 47 -9.46 1.96 -1.31
CA ARG A 47 -8.10 1.42 -1.20
C ARG A 47 -7.16 2.22 -2.09
N MET A 48 -5.97 2.51 -1.59
CA MET A 48 -4.87 3.04 -2.39
C MET A 48 -4.08 1.86 -2.93
N CYS A 49 -3.79 1.87 -4.23
CA CYS A 49 -2.98 0.83 -4.86
C CYS A 49 -1.72 1.44 -5.46
N PHE A 50 -0.59 0.77 -5.31
CA PHE A 50 0.72 1.27 -5.73
C PHE A 50 1.66 0.11 -6.06
N ARG A 51 2.74 0.40 -6.78
CA ARG A 51 3.86 -0.53 -6.95
C ARG A 51 4.96 -0.15 -5.98
N TRP A 52 5.64 -1.15 -5.41
CA TRP A 52 6.78 -0.90 -4.54
C TRP A 52 8.08 -0.87 -5.38
N PRO A 53 8.94 0.15 -5.22
CA PRO A 53 10.22 0.20 -5.92
C PRO A 53 11.07 -1.04 -5.64
N GLY A 54 11.73 -1.58 -6.65
CA GLY A 54 12.55 -2.80 -6.52
C GLY A 54 11.78 -4.11 -6.66
N GLN A 55 10.44 -4.07 -6.66
CA GLN A 55 9.60 -5.19 -7.06
C GLN A 55 9.22 -5.05 -8.53
N ALA A 56 10.21 -5.15 -9.41
CA ALA A 56 9.94 -5.26 -10.85
C ALA A 56 9.22 -6.60 -11.11
N LEU A 57 8.24 -6.57 -12.01
CA LEU A 57 7.66 -7.80 -12.56
C LEU A 57 8.79 -8.63 -13.17
N ALA A 58 8.86 -9.92 -12.80
CA ALA A 58 9.61 -10.89 -13.58
C ALA A 58 8.97 -11.03 -14.98
#